data_AF-A0AAE9SAF4-F1
#
_entry.id   AF-A0AAE9SAF4-F1
#
_cell.length_a   1.000
_cell.length_b   1.000
_cell.length_c   1.000
_cell.angle_alpha   90.00
_cell.angle_beta   90.00
_cell.angle_gamma   90.00
#
_symmetry.space_group_name_H-M   'P 1'
#
loop_
_entity.id
_entity.type
_entity.pdbx_description
1 polymer ?
#
loop_
_entity_poly.entity_id
_entity_poly.type
_entity_poly.pdbx_seq_one_letter_code
_entity_poly.pdbx_strand_id
1 'polypeptide(L)'
;MKTMRLSDSEAQIILERRAEQHHKKATFAFQVKSIQVANAYFEWAKKNSFLEPTFGTFVNSFCYEGDDKQLMQKAVLEIWHLVFSLQIPMEKPQC
;
A
#
# COMPACT_ATOMS: atom_id res chain seq x y z
N MET A 1 10.77 -22.53 -41.08
CA MET A 1 10.71 -22.32 -39.62
C MET A 1 9.70 -23.30 -39.04
N LYS A 2 10.11 -24.21 -38.14
CA LYS A 2 9.17 -25.07 -37.41
C LYS A 2 8.46 -24.18 -36.38
N THR A 3 7.17 -23.92 -36.56
CA THR A 3 6.33 -23.35 -35.50
C THR A 3 6.17 -24.40 -34.41
N MET A 4 6.87 -24.22 -33.29
CA MET A 4 6.68 -25.03 -32.09
C MET A 4 5.29 -24.69 -31.54
N ARG A 5 4.31 -25.57 -31.78
CA ARG A 5 2.98 -25.44 -31.17
C ARG A 5 3.09 -25.94 -29.74
N LEU A 6 2.86 -25.05 -28.79
CA LEU A 6 2.71 -25.42 -27.37
C LEU A 6 1.52 -26.35 -27.25
N SER A 7 1.63 -27.38 -26.41
CA SER A 7 0.45 -28.10 -25.94
C SER A 7 -0.38 -27.21 -25.02
N ASP A 8 -1.66 -27.53 -24.86
CA ASP A 8 -2.56 -26.75 -24.00
C ASP A 8 -2.07 -26.70 -22.54
N SER A 9 -1.43 -27.77 -22.06
CA SER A 9 -0.83 -27.82 -20.72
C SER A 9 0.39 -26.91 -20.60
N GLU A 10 1.27 -26.87 -21.60
CA GLU A 10 2.41 -25.95 -21.62
C GLU A 10 1.95 -24.49 -21.72
N ALA A 11 0.92 -24.20 -22.52
CA ALA A 11 0.31 -22.89 -22.61
C ALA A 11 -0.27 -22.44 -21.26
N GLN A 12 -0.99 -23.33 -20.57
CA GLN A 12 -1.57 -23.07 -19.25
C GLN A 12 -0.49 -22.74 -18.22
N ILE A 13 0.60 -23.53 -18.15
CA ILE A 13 1.72 -23.27 -17.24
C ILE A 13 2.35 -21.90 -17.51
N ILE A 14 2.49 -21.51 -18.77
CA ILE A 14 3.04 -20.19 -19.14
C ILE A 14 2.10 -19.07 -18.69
N LEU A 15 0.79 -19.22 -18.88
CA LEU A 15 -0.19 -18.22 -18.47
C LEU A 15 -0.22 -18.05 -16.95
N GLU A 16 -0.22 -19.15 -16.20
CA GLU A 16 -0.17 -19.14 -14.73
C GLU A 16 1.08 -18.44 -14.21
N ARG A 17 2.25 -18.77 -14.76
CA ARG A 17 3.51 -18.10 -14.39
C ARG A 17 3.49 -16.60 -14.71
N ARG A 18 2.90 -16.20 -15.83
CA ARG A 18 2.76 -14.77 -16.18
C ARG A 18 1.82 -14.05 -15.23
N ALA A 19 0.69 -14.68 -14.88
CA ALA A 19 -0.26 -14.14 -13.91
C ALA A 19 0.39 -13.98 -12.53
N GLU A 20 1.16 -14.97 -12.07
CA GLU A 20 1.90 -14.91 -10.82
C GLU A 20 2.93 -13.77 -10.81
N GLN A 21 3.72 -13.63 -11.89
CA GLN A 21 4.68 -12.54 -12.02
C GLN A 21 4.01 -11.16 -12.04
N HIS A 22 2.88 -11.04 -12.75
CA HIS A 22 2.11 -9.80 -12.77
C HIS A 22 1.55 -9.46 -11.39
N HIS A 23 1.00 -10.46 -10.69
CA HIS A 23 0.50 -10.29 -9.33
C HIS A 23 1.61 -9.83 -8.38
N LYS A 24 2.78 -10.48 -8.39
CA LYS A 24 3.93 -10.07 -7.56
C LYS A 24 4.33 -8.62 -7.79
N LYS A 25 4.37 -8.18 -9.06
CA LYS A 25 4.68 -6.78 -9.41
C LYS A 25 3.60 -5.82 -8.93
N ALA A 26 2.33 -6.15 -9.14
CA ALA A 26 1.19 -5.34 -8.69
C ALA A 26 1.16 -5.21 -7.16
N THR A 27 1.43 -6.31 -6.45
CA THR A 27 1.52 -6.33 -4.99
C THR A 27 2.65 -5.44 -4.49
N PHE A 28 3.83 -5.52 -5.09
CA PHE A 28 4.95 -4.63 -4.71
C PHE A 28 4.63 -3.16 -5.00
N ALA A 29 4.02 -2.86 -6.16
CA ALA A 29 3.59 -1.50 -6.49
C ALA A 29 2.56 -0.97 -5.48
N PHE A 30 1.62 -1.82 -5.04
CA PHE A 30 0.65 -1.48 -4.00
C PHE A 30 1.34 -1.18 -2.66
N GLN A 31 2.32 -2.00 -2.25
CA GLN A 31 3.08 -1.80 -1.00
C GLN A 31 3.85 -0.47 -1.00
N VAL A 32 4.51 -0.13 -2.10
CA VAL A 32 5.21 1.16 -2.22
C VAL A 32 4.22 2.32 -2.17
N LYS A 33 3.10 2.20 -2.89
CA LYS A 33 2.04 3.21 -2.91
C LYS A 33 1.42 3.40 -1.52
N SER A 34 1.20 2.34 -0.75
CA SER A 34 0.61 2.45 0.58
C SER A 34 1.49 3.23 1.56
N ILE A 35 2.81 3.04 1.49
CA ILE A 35 3.77 3.83 2.29
C ILE A 35 3.72 5.31 1.89
N GLN A 36 3.69 5.61 0.58
CA GLN A 36 3.61 6.98 0.10
C GLN A 36 2.31 7.67 0.53
N VAL A 37 1.18 6.99 0.40
CA VAL A 37 -0.13 7.49 0.81
C VAL A 37 -0.22 7.64 2.33
N ALA A 38 0.36 6.72 3.10
CA ALA A 38 0.43 6.85 4.56
C ALA A 38 1.20 8.10 4.97
N ASN A 39 2.36 8.37 4.35
CA ASN A 39 3.11 9.59 4.61
C ASN A 39 2.31 10.86 4.25
N ALA A 40 1.64 10.87 3.09
CA ALA A 40 0.78 11.98 2.70
C ALA A 40 -0.39 12.19 3.68
N TYR A 41 -0.98 11.10 4.18
CA TYR A 41 -2.03 11.14 5.19
C TYR A 41 -1.50 11.69 6.53
N PHE A 42 -0.30 11.28 6.97
CA PHE A 42 0.30 11.77 8.22
C PHE A 42 0.52 13.29 8.18
N GLU A 43 1.04 13.80 7.08
CA GLU A 43 1.23 15.24 6.87
C GLU A 43 -0.10 16.01 6.83
N TRP A 44 -1.13 15.43 6.22
CA TRP A 44 -2.48 15.99 6.24
C TRP A 44 -3.08 15.96 7.66
N ALA A 45 -2.98 14.83 8.37
CA ALA A 45 -3.54 14.64 9.71
C ALA A 45 -2.89 15.60 10.71
N LYS A 46 -1.58 15.84 10.61
CA LYS A 46 -0.86 16.83 11.43
C LYS A 46 -1.47 18.24 11.36
N LYS A 47 -2.03 18.61 10.20
CA LYS A 47 -2.70 19.91 9.98
C LYS A 47 -4.17 19.91 10.40
N ASN A 48 -4.76 18.74 10.61
CA ASN A 48 -6.21 18.53 10.81
C ASN A 48 -6.49 17.74 12.08
N SER A 49 -5.89 18.12 13.20
CA SER A 49 -6.15 17.54 14.54
C SER A 49 -5.74 16.09 14.72
N PHE A 50 -4.77 15.60 13.95
CA PHE A 50 -4.15 14.28 14.12
C PHE A 50 -5.16 13.11 14.06
N LEU A 51 -6.16 13.24 13.18
CA LEU A 51 -7.22 12.25 13.03
C LEU A 51 -6.71 10.93 12.45
N GLU A 52 -7.05 9.83 13.12
CA GLU A 52 -6.79 8.47 12.65
C GLU A 52 -7.45 8.20 11.28
N PRO A 53 -6.82 7.42 10.37
CA PRO A 53 -7.34 7.13 9.03
C PRO A 53 -8.53 6.18 9.05
N THR A 54 -9.64 6.55 9.67
CA THR A 54 -10.92 5.84 9.50
C THR A 54 -11.38 5.92 8.04
N PHE A 55 -12.24 5.01 7.59
CA PHE A 55 -12.73 5.04 6.20
C PHE A 55 -13.39 6.38 5.84
N GLY A 56 -14.17 6.95 6.75
CA GLY A 56 -14.81 8.25 6.54
C GLY A 56 -13.78 9.38 6.42
N THR A 57 -12.81 9.45 7.33
CA THR A 57 -11.76 10.47 7.27
C THR A 57 -10.90 10.31 6.02
N PHE A 58 -10.51 9.09 5.69
CA PHE A 58 -9.61 8.78 4.58
C PHE A 58 -10.23 9.07 3.21
N VAL A 59 -11.51 8.76 3.03
CA VAL A 59 -12.20 8.98 1.74
C VAL A 59 -12.80 10.39 1.66
N ASN A 60 -13.44 10.88 2.71
CA ASN A 60 -14.22 12.13 2.62
C ASN A 60 -13.41 13.38 2.98
N SER A 61 -12.46 13.27 3.91
CA SER A 61 -11.70 14.43 4.40
C SER A 61 -10.32 14.51 3.76
N PHE A 62 -9.63 13.38 3.65
CA PHE A 62 -8.36 13.26 2.94
C PHE A 62 -8.54 13.10 1.42
N CYS A 63 -9.74 12.77 0.95
CA CYS A 63 -10.11 12.70 -0.47
C CYS A 63 -9.29 11.68 -1.28
N TYR A 64 -9.06 10.48 -0.74
CA TYR A 64 -8.45 9.40 -1.54
C TYR A 64 -9.44 8.79 -2.55
N GLU A 65 -9.14 8.91 -3.84
CA GLU A 65 -10.05 8.53 -4.94
C GLU A 65 -9.71 7.21 -5.64
N GLY A 66 -8.64 6.52 -5.26
CA GLY A 66 -8.23 5.27 -5.93
C GLY A 66 -9.27 4.14 -5.82
N ASP A 67 -9.38 3.31 -6.86
CA ASP A 67 -10.28 2.13 -6.87
C ASP A 67 -9.98 1.15 -5.74
N ASP A 68 -8.73 1.16 -5.26
CA ASP A 68 -8.20 0.39 -4.14
C ASP A 68 -8.50 1.01 -2.76
N LYS A 69 -9.33 2.07 -2.66
CA LYS A 69 -9.56 2.86 -1.43
C LYS A 69 -9.81 2.06 -0.16
N GLN A 70 -10.58 0.98 -0.22
CA GLN A 70 -10.83 0.14 0.97
C GLN A 70 -9.57 -0.58 1.44
N LEU A 71 -8.81 -1.16 0.50
CA LEU A 71 -7.57 -1.87 0.82
C LEU A 71 -6.46 -0.90 1.20
N MET A 72 -6.38 0.23 0.50
CA MET A 72 -5.42 1.30 0.78
C MET A 72 -5.65 1.90 2.16
N GLN A 73 -6.90 2.22 2.53
CA GLN A 73 -7.21 2.74 3.86
C GLN A 73 -6.78 1.76 4.95
N LYS A 74 -7.05 0.47 4.81
CA LYS A 74 -6.60 -0.56 5.76
C LYS A 74 -5.07 -0.58 5.87
N ALA A 75 -4.36 -0.56 4.74
CA ALA A 75 -2.91 -0.53 4.75
C ALA A 75 -2.35 0.71 5.46
N VAL A 76 -2.93 1.89 5.20
CA VAL A 76 -2.54 3.14 5.87
C VAL A 76 -2.85 3.10 7.37
N LEU A 77 -3.96 2.50 7.78
CA LEU A 77 -4.32 2.31 9.18
C LEU A 77 -3.32 1.40 9.91
N GLU A 78 -2.93 0.28 9.31
CA GLU A 78 -1.92 -0.63 9.88
C GLU A 78 -0.56 0.08 10.02
N ILE A 79 -0.15 0.86 9.00
CA ILE A 79 1.08 1.67 9.06
C ILE A 79 0.98 2.73 10.17
N TRP A 80 -0.18 3.39 10.31
CA TRP A 80 -0.44 4.33 11.39
C TRP A 80 -0.26 3.66 12.75
N HIS A 81 -0.97 2.57 13.03
CA HIS A 81 -0.85 1.85 14.30
C HIS A 81 0.58 1.41 14.59
N LEU A 82 1.28 0.88 13.59
CA LEU A 82 2.67 0.48 13.74
C LEU A 82 3.55 1.66 14.15
N VAL A 83 3.54 2.76 13.37
CA VAL A 83 4.45 3.89 13.62
C VAL A 83 4.14 4.60 14.94
N PHE A 84 2.85 4.78 15.26
CA PHE A 84 2.44 5.44 16.51
C PHE A 84 2.59 4.55 17.76
N SER A 85 2.79 3.24 17.59
CA SER A 85 3.16 2.35 18.70
C SER A 85 4.64 2.48 19.11
N LEU A 86 5.47 3.06 18.26
CA LEU A 86 6.91 3.20 18.50
C LEU A 86 7.20 4.55 19.18
N GLN A 87 8.05 4.52 20.22
CA GLN A 87 8.55 5.73 20.88
C GLN A 87 10.04 5.92 20.59
N ILE A 88 10.41 7.11 20.14
CA ILE A 88 11.83 7.49 20.04
C ILE A 88 12.33 7.90 21.44
N PRO A 89 13.58 7.57 21.79
CA PRO A 89 14.15 7.98 23.07
C PRO A 89 14.20 9.50 23.18
N MET A 90 13.89 10.03 24.36
CA MET A 90 14.02 11.46 24.65
C MET A 90 15.46 11.92 24.41
N GLU A 91 15.62 13.05 23.74
CA GLU A 91 16.92 13.71 23.64
C GLU A 91 17.40 14.08 25.05
N LYS A 92 18.69 13.82 25.32
CA LYS A 92 19.30 14.28 26.57
C LYS A 92 19.32 15.80 26.56
N PRO A 93 18.89 16.49 27.63
CA PRO A 93 19.02 17.93 27.71
C PRO A 93 20.50 18.30 27.52
N GLN A 94 20.77 19.20 26.59
CA GLN A 94 22.11 19.79 26.45
C GLN A 94 22.32 20.70 27.68
N CYS A 95 23.28 20.34 28.51
CA CYS A 95 23.73 21.15 29.65
C CYS A 95 24.44 22.41 29.18
#